data_AF-A0A9E0YFE7-F1
#
_entry.id   AF-A0A9E0YFE7-F1
#
_cell.length_a   1.000
_cell.length_b   1.000
_cell.length_c   1.000
_cell.angle_alpha   90.00
_cell.angle_beta   90.00
_cell.angle_gamma   90.00
#
_symmetry.space_group_name_H-M   'P 1'
#
loop_
_entity.id
_entity.type
_entity.pdbx_description
1 polymer ?
#
loop_
_entity_poly.entity_id
_entity_poly.type
_entity_poly.pdbx_seq_one_letter_code
_entity_poly.pdbx_strand_id
1 'polypeptide(L)'
;MKLARFAPLLGLFVSTVASAGDSLSHFDFTFFGTNAGSYTMVSCDYAQDLAGAWLTKFGATDVDLYCTGGIQPTGLISPLTIRATYRGPDLTRAVRKVAMKFESGAFDGDSNCFFDTSLMRSMLVEFPNVTANRKQDGCFEPRSRYRYELIATLPN
;
A
#
# COMPACT_ATOMS: atom_id res chain seq x y z
N MET A 1 -42.21 52.77 -5.04
CA MET A 1 -40.85 52.46 -4.59
C MET A 1 -40.90 51.26 -3.65
N LYS A 2 -40.40 50.09 -4.07
CA LYS A 2 -40.31 48.87 -3.24
C LYS A 2 -38.82 48.59 -2.99
N LEU A 3 -38.38 48.74 -1.73
CA LEU A 3 -37.05 48.31 -1.29
C LEU A 3 -37.10 46.81 -0.96
N ALA A 4 -36.41 45.99 -1.76
CA ALA A 4 -36.13 44.61 -1.42
C ALA A 4 -34.86 44.58 -0.56
N ARG A 5 -34.99 44.10 0.69
CA ARG A 5 -33.89 43.86 1.61
C ARG A 5 -33.18 42.56 1.20
N PHE A 6 -31.91 42.65 0.82
CA PHE A 6 -31.01 41.52 0.70
C PHE A 6 -30.41 41.21 2.07
N ALA A 7 -30.70 40.02 2.60
CA ALA A 7 -30.01 39.46 3.76
C ALA A 7 -28.88 38.54 3.26
N PRO A 8 -27.61 38.76 3.63
CA PRO A 8 -26.55 37.82 3.29
C PRO A 8 -26.58 36.67 4.31
N LEU A 9 -26.85 35.45 3.83
CA LEU A 9 -26.56 34.22 4.56
C LEU A 9 -25.04 34.11 4.72
N LEU A 10 -24.52 34.36 5.91
CA LEU A 10 -23.17 33.95 6.30
C LEU A 10 -23.13 32.42 6.37
N GLY A 11 -22.60 31.79 5.33
CA GLY A 11 -22.22 30.38 5.36
C GLY A 11 -20.97 30.21 6.22
N LEU A 12 -21.11 29.67 7.43
CA LEU A 12 -19.98 29.14 8.18
C LEU A 12 -19.48 27.87 7.48
N PHE A 13 -18.42 27.99 6.70
CA PHE A 13 -17.59 26.84 6.34
C PHE A 13 -16.69 26.52 7.55
N VAL A 14 -17.11 25.57 8.37
CA VAL A 14 -16.24 24.96 9.39
C VAL A 14 -15.31 24.01 8.65
N SER A 15 -14.15 24.50 8.22
CA SER A 15 -13.07 23.65 7.77
C SER A 15 -12.42 23.03 9.00
N THR A 16 -12.81 21.81 9.35
CA THR A 16 -12.05 20.97 10.28
C THR A 16 -10.69 20.69 9.66
N VAL A 17 -9.70 21.51 9.97
CA VAL A 17 -8.28 21.15 9.80
C VAL A 17 -8.00 20.05 10.80
N ALA A 18 -8.13 18.80 10.37
CA ALA A 18 -7.57 17.68 11.08
C ALA A 18 -6.06 17.90 11.15
N SER A 19 -5.54 18.17 12.34
CA SER A 19 -4.11 18.23 12.58
C SER A 19 -3.55 16.83 12.34
N ALA A 20 -2.96 16.59 11.17
CA ALA A 20 -2.17 15.40 10.91
C ALA A 20 -0.83 15.56 11.64
N GLY A 21 -0.87 15.36 12.95
CA GLY A 21 0.34 15.18 13.74
C GLY A 21 0.81 13.74 13.56
N ASP A 22 1.91 13.57 12.84
CA ASP A 22 2.95 12.55 13.06
C ASP A 22 2.45 11.20 13.63
N SER A 23 1.40 10.66 13.02
CA SER A 23 0.63 9.56 13.61
C SER A 23 1.29 8.24 13.24
N LEU A 24 1.75 7.54 14.26
CA LEU A 24 2.20 6.16 14.14
C LEU A 24 1.04 5.31 13.60
N SER A 25 1.28 4.66 12.48
CA SER A 25 0.34 3.82 11.76
C SER A 25 0.80 2.37 11.80
N HIS A 26 -0.16 1.46 11.65
CA HIS A 26 0.08 0.01 11.67
C HIS A 26 -0.44 -0.62 10.39
N PHE A 27 0.30 -1.60 9.87
CA PHE A 27 -0.10 -2.42 8.75
C PHE A 27 0.03 -3.89 9.14
N ASP A 28 -1.06 -4.64 9.04
CA ASP A 28 -1.09 -6.08 9.29
C ASP A 28 -1.51 -6.80 8.00
N PHE A 29 -0.73 -7.78 7.59
CA PHE A 29 -1.01 -8.59 6.42
C PHE A 29 -0.75 -10.05 6.72
N THR A 30 -1.69 -10.93 6.36
CA THR A 30 -1.53 -12.39 6.47
C THR A 30 -1.83 -13.06 5.15
N PHE A 31 -0.97 -13.99 4.75
CA PHE A 31 -1.02 -14.69 3.49
C PHE A 31 -0.94 -16.21 3.69
N PHE A 32 -1.97 -16.90 3.21
CA PHE A 32 -2.11 -18.36 3.35
C PHE A 32 -1.60 -19.14 2.14
N GLY A 33 -1.26 -18.46 1.04
CA GLY A 33 -0.68 -19.11 -0.14
C GLY A 33 -1.64 -19.92 -1.01
N THR A 34 -2.92 -20.06 -0.63
CA THR A 34 -3.88 -20.88 -1.38
C THR A 34 -4.67 -20.04 -2.40
N ASN A 35 -4.56 -20.36 -3.69
CA ASN A 35 -5.42 -19.80 -4.74
C ASN A 35 -5.84 -20.85 -5.76
N ALA A 36 -7.15 -21.12 -5.86
CA ALA A 36 -7.77 -21.93 -6.93
C ALA A 36 -7.03 -23.25 -7.26
N GLY A 37 -6.53 -23.96 -6.24
CA GLY A 37 -5.81 -25.24 -6.40
C GLY A 37 -4.29 -25.13 -6.56
N SER A 38 -3.74 -23.91 -6.63
CA SER A 38 -2.30 -23.64 -6.57
C SER A 38 -1.88 -23.16 -5.17
N TYR A 39 -0.67 -23.54 -4.77
CA TYR A 39 -0.06 -23.11 -3.52
C TYR A 39 1.17 -22.24 -3.82
N THR A 40 1.12 -20.97 -3.43
CA THR A 40 2.24 -20.03 -3.51
C THR A 40 2.77 -19.81 -2.11
N MET A 41 4.05 -20.05 -1.90
CA MET A 41 4.71 -19.83 -0.63
C MET A 41 5.90 -18.93 -0.83
N VAL A 42 6.09 -17.97 0.07
CA VAL A 42 7.22 -17.06 0.04
C VAL A 42 7.95 -17.10 1.37
N SER A 43 9.25 -16.82 1.36
CA SER A 43 10.03 -16.67 2.58
C SER A 43 9.66 -15.37 3.30
N CYS A 44 9.84 -15.34 4.61
CA CYS A 44 9.57 -14.12 5.38
C CYS A 44 10.45 -12.96 4.93
N ASP A 45 11.73 -13.22 4.69
CA ASP A 45 12.71 -12.21 4.29
C ASP A 45 12.27 -11.52 2.99
N TYR A 46 11.85 -12.30 1.98
CA TYR A 46 11.33 -11.75 0.72
C TYR A 46 10.10 -10.86 0.93
N ALA A 47 9.16 -11.34 1.73
CA ALA A 47 7.92 -10.63 2.01
C ALA A 47 8.17 -9.32 2.76
N GLN A 48 9.06 -9.37 3.75
CA GLN A 48 9.45 -8.22 4.57
C GLN A 48 10.19 -7.16 3.74
N ASP A 49 11.16 -7.59 2.91
CA ASP A 49 11.90 -6.69 2.03
C ASP A 49 10.97 -6.00 1.02
N LEU A 50 10.06 -6.76 0.41
CA LEU A 50 9.10 -6.23 -0.55
C LEU A 50 8.15 -5.23 0.13
N ALA A 51 7.63 -5.57 1.31
CA ALA A 51 6.76 -4.69 2.08
C ALA A 51 7.48 -3.39 2.47
N GLY A 52 8.70 -3.46 2.99
CA GLY A 52 9.49 -2.29 3.35
C GLY A 52 9.79 -1.38 2.18
N ALA A 53 10.14 -1.96 1.02
CA ALA A 53 10.37 -1.20 -0.19
C ALA A 53 9.10 -0.45 -0.66
N TRP A 54 7.93 -1.08 -0.57
CA TRP A 54 6.67 -0.47 -1.00
C TRP A 54 6.16 0.59 -0.02
N LEU A 55 6.21 0.33 1.28
CA LEU A 55 5.91 1.31 2.33
C LEU A 55 6.75 2.58 2.14
N THR A 56 8.06 2.43 1.97
CA THR A 56 8.98 3.56 1.73
C THR A 56 8.61 4.32 0.45
N LYS A 57 8.29 3.62 -0.64
CA LYS A 57 7.84 4.25 -1.89
C LYS A 57 6.52 5.02 -1.72
N PHE A 58 5.64 4.58 -0.82
CA PHE A 58 4.38 5.26 -0.51
C PHE A 58 4.55 6.44 0.46
N GLY A 59 5.79 6.71 0.87
CA GLY A 59 6.14 7.85 1.72
C GLY A 59 6.15 7.52 3.20
N ALA A 60 6.07 6.25 3.58
CA ALA A 60 6.24 5.85 4.97
C ALA A 60 7.68 6.13 5.43
N THR A 61 7.82 6.62 6.66
CA THR A 61 9.11 6.80 7.34
C THR A 61 9.11 6.04 8.67
N ASP A 62 10.28 5.87 9.28
CA ASP A 62 10.45 5.11 10.54
C ASP A 62 9.77 3.74 10.49
N VAL A 63 9.97 3.02 9.37
CA VAL A 63 9.35 1.72 9.12
C VAL A 63 10.06 0.66 9.96
N ASP A 64 9.34 0.14 10.96
CA ASP A 64 9.70 -1.07 11.70
C ASP A 64 8.84 -2.24 11.19
N LEU A 65 9.49 -3.34 10.82
CA LEU A 65 8.84 -4.48 10.19
C LEU A 65 9.16 -5.76 10.96
N TYR A 66 8.12 -6.55 11.13
CA TYR A 66 8.18 -7.87 11.74
C TYR A 66 7.49 -8.88 10.84
N CYS A 67 8.15 -10.00 10.56
CA CYS A 67 7.60 -11.06 9.75
C CYS A 67 7.68 -12.40 10.48
N THR A 68 6.61 -13.20 10.39
CA THR A 68 6.58 -14.60 10.87
C THR A 68 5.97 -15.55 9.84
N GLY A 69 6.31 -16.83 9.97
CA GLY A 69 5.75 -17.90 9.14
C GLY A 69 6.46 -18.04 7.80
N GLY A 70 5.70 -18.34 6.74
CA GLY A 70 6.24 -18.55 5.40
C GLY A 70 7.09 -19.81 5.26
N ILE A 71 7.96 -19.83 4.26
CA ILE A 71 8.96 -20.89 4.08
C ILE A 71 10.10 -20.67 5.08
N GLN A 72 10.34 -21.66 5.95
CA GLN A 72 11.43 -21.65 6.93
C GLN A 72 12.43 -22.78 6.64
N PRO A 73 13.74 -22.56 6.80
CA PRO A 73 14.77 -23.56 6.48
C PRO A 73 14.61 -24.89 7.23
N THR A 74 14.03 -24.86 8.43
CA THR A 74 13.96 -26.04 9.33
C THR A 74 12.60 -26.18 10.03
N GLY A 75 11.54 -25.58 9.48
CA GLY A 75 10.25 -25.44 10.18
C GLY A 75 9.05 -26.02 9.43
N LEU A 76 7.92 -26.08 10.15
CA LEU A 76 6.62 -26.31 9.53
C LEU A 76 6.22 -25.08 8.71
N ILE A 77 5.75 -25.32 7.50
CA ILE A 77 5.09 -24.31 6.68
C ILE A 77 3.90 -23.75 7.45
N SER A 78 3.88 -22.44 7.64
CA SER A 78 2.80 -21.71 8.33
C SER A 78 2.42 -20.46 7.55
N PRO A 79 1.20 -19.92 7.75
CA PRO A 79 0.78 -18.69 7.11
C PRO A 79 1.81 -17.58 7.36
N LEU A 80 2.10 -16.82 6.31
CA LEU A 80 3.03 -15.70 6.42
C LEU A 80 2.28 -14.49 6.96
N THR A 81 2.83 -13.85 7.99
CA THR A 81 2.27 -12.63 8.58
C THR A 81 3.34 -11.55 8.56
N ILE A 82 2.99 -10.38 8.03
CA ILE A 82 3.79 -9.15 8.07
C ILE A 82 3.07 -8.17 8.97
N ARG A 83 3.82 -7.56 9.88
CA ARG A 83 3.39 -6.43 10.68
C ARG A 83 4.36 -5.29 10.46
N ALA A 84 3.84 -4.10 10.16
CA ALA A 84 4.63 -2.90 10.07
C ALA A 84 4.10 -1.85 11.03
N THR A 85 5.02 -1.13 11.67
CA THR A 85 4.74 0.12 12.34
C THR A 85 5.52 1.21 11.61
N TYR A 86 4.86 2.31 11.25
CA TYR A 86 5.49 3.36 10.45
C TYR A 86 4.84 4.71 10.69
N ARG A 87 5.50 5.78 10.27
CA ARG A 87 4.89 7.11 10.19
C ARG A 87 4.43 7.37 8.76
N GLY A 88 3.18 7.79 8.61
CA GLY A 88 2.62 8.16 7.31
C GLY A 88 3.23 9.45 6.76
N PRO A 89 3.11 9.71 5.45
CA PRO A 89 3.63 10.94 4.85
C PRO A 89 2.90 12.18 5.41
N ASP A 90 3.66 13.24 5.75
CA ASP A 90 3.10 14.54 6.17
C ASP A 90 2.56 15.30 4.95
N LEU A 91 1.26 15.18 4.71
CA LEU A 91 0.57 15.84 3.59
C LEU A 91 0.08 17.25 3.93
N THR A 92 0.42 17.80 5.10
CA THR A 92 0.03 19.17 5.49
C THR A 92 0.92 20.23 4.84
N ARG A 93 2.10 19.83 4.35
CA ARG A 93 3.08 20.70 3.69
C ARG A 93 2.90 20.70 2.18
N ALA A 94 3.76 21.44 1.48
CA ALA A 94 3.82 21.38 0.03
C ALA A 94 4.08 19.93 -0.43
N VAL A 95 3.22 19.45 -1.32
CA VAL A 95 3.26 18.07 -1.84
C VAL A 95 3.62 18.04 -3.31
N ARG A 96 4.16 16.91 -3.76
CA ARG A 96 4.39 16.55 -5.16
C ARG A 96 3.67 15.26 -5.52
N LYS A 97 3.38 15.10 -6.81
CA LYS A 97 2.92 13.82 -7.37
C LYS A 97 4.11 13.04 -7.91
N VAL A 98 4.23 11.78 -7.50
CA VAL A 98 5.28 10.87 -7.95
C VAL A 98 4.64 9.68 -8.65
N ALA A 99 4.98 9.51 -9.93
CA ALA A 99 4.59 8.33 -10.68
C ALA A 99 5.53 7.16 -10.34
N MET A 100 4.95 6.00 -10.08
CA MET A 100 5.67 4.79 -9.70
C MET A 100 5.20 3.62 -10.53
N LYS A 101 6.13 2.71 -10.82
CA LYS A 101 5.87 1.48 -11.56
C LYS A 101 6.32 0.29 -10.74
N PHE A 102 5.44 -0.69 -10.61
CA PHE A 102 5.69 -1.98 -9.96
C PHE A 102 5.31 -3.07 -10.95
N GLU A 103 6.25 -3.93 -11.30
CA GLU A 103 5.99 -5.02 -12.23
C GLU A 103 6.78 -6.27 -11.86
N SER A 104 6.15 -7.43 -12.05
CA SER A 104 6.85 -8.72 -12.06
C SER A 104 7.90 -8.74 -13.18
N GLY A 105 9.10 -9.26 -12.90
CA GLY A 105 10.15 -9.45 -13.91
C GLY A 105 9.64 -10.24 -15.13
N ALA A 106 10.12 -9.89 -16.33
CA ALA A 106 9.60 -10.42 -17.58
C ALA A 106 10.01 -11.88 -17.85
N PHE A 107 11.13 -12.35 -17.30
CA PHE A 107 11.69 -13.68 -17.64
C PHE A 107 12.25 -14.45 -16.45
N ASP A 108 12.22 -13.88 -15.25
CA ASP A 108 12.77 -14.50 -14.06
C ASP A 108 11.63 -15.11 -13.26
N GLY A 109 11.71 -16.39 -12.94
CA GLY A 109 10.73 -17.14 -12.14
C GLY A 109 10.59 -16.65 -10.69
N ASP A 110 10.99 -15.42 -10.40
CA ASP A 110 11.08 -14.81 -9.07
C ASP A 110 9.85 -13.95 -8.73
N SER A 111 8.90 -13.84 -9.67
CA SER A 111 7.65 -13.10 -9.46
C SER A 111 6.63 -13.97 -8.73
N ASN A 112 6.39 -13.68 -7.45
CA ASN A 112 5.29 -14.27 -6.69
C ASN A 112 3.99 -13.52 -6.94
N CYS A 113 3.53 -13.46 -8.20
CA CYS A 113 2.40 -12.63 -8.66
C CYS A 113 1.23 -12.62 -7.68
N PHE A 114 0.79 -13.78 -7.20
CA PHE A 114 -0.35 -13.88 -6.30
C PHE A 114 -0.08 -13.25 -4.93
N PHE A 115 1.10 -13.44 -4.36
CA PHE A 115 1.53 -12.78 -3.13
C PHE A 115 1.68 -11.27 -3.35
N ASP A 116 2.47 -10.87 -4.34
CA ASP A 116 2.78 -9.46 -4.63
C ASP A 116 1.51 -8.64 -4.85
N THR A 117 0.59 -9.13 -5.69
CA THR A 117 -0.68 -8.44 -5.95
C THR A 117 -1.59 -8.39 -4.73
N SER A 118 -1.58 -9.43 -3.89
CA SER A 118 -2.35 -9.44 -2.64
C SER A 118 -1.79 -8.45 -1.63
N LEU A 119 -0.47 -8.42 -1.45
CA LEU A 119 0.20 -7.45 -0.61
C LEU A 119 -0.06 -6.02 -1.09
N MET A 120 0.06 -5.76 -2.40
CA MET A 120 -0.17 -4.46 -3.01
C MET A 120 -1.60 -3.98 -2.79
N ARG A 121 -2.59 -4.88 -2.98
CA ARG A 121 -4.00 -4.55 -2.71
C ARG A 121 -4.23 -4.16 -1.26
N SER A 122 -3.66 -4.90 -0.30
CA SER A 122 -3.77 -4.56 1.11
C SER A 122 -3.12 -3.21 1.43
N MET A 123 -1.93 -2.94 0.91
CA MET A 123 -1.27 -1.65 1.14
C MET A 123 -2.02 -0.46 0.52
N LEU A 124 -2.59 -0.61 -0.68
CA LEU A 124 -3.35 0.46 -1.32
C LEU A 124 -4.62 0.86 -0.54
N VAL A 125 -5.13 0.00 0.34
CA VAL A 125 -6.22 0.36 1.26
C VAL A 125 -5.71 1.28 2.37
N GLU A 126 -4.51 1.04 2.89
CA GLU A 126 -3.92 1.81 4.00
C GLU A 126 -3.27 3.14 3.56
N PHE A 127 -2.95 3.30 2.27
CA PHE A 127 -2.28 4.48 1.73
C PHE A 127 -3.22 5.29 0.81
N PRO A 128 -4.16 6.08 1.34
CA PRO A 128 -5.10 6.86 0.54
C PRO A 128 -4.42 7.96 -0.30
N ASN A 129 -3.15 8.28 -0.01
CA ASN A 129 -2.33 9.18 -0.81
C ASN A 129 -1.81 8.54 -2.10
N VAL A 130 -2.01 7.24 -2.30
CA VAL A 130 -1.57 6.47 -3.46
C VAL A 130 -2.78 6.05 -4.27
N THR A 131 -2.78 6.40 -5.55
CA THR A 131 -3.87 6.06 -6.48
C THR A 131 -3.35 5.22 -7.64
N ALA A 132 -4.13 4.23 -8.05
CA ALA A 132 -3.78 3.39 -9.20
C ALA A 132 -4.26 4.04 -10.51
N ASN A 133 -3.32 4.38 -11.39
CA ASN A 133 -3.63 4.84 -12.74
C ASN A 133 -3.83 3.66 -13.70
N ARG A 134 -3.03 2.61 -13.53
CA ARG A 134 -3.16 1.36 -14.29
C ARG A 134 -2.95 0.17 -13.37
N LYS A 135 -3.78 -0.85 -13.55
CA LYS A 135 -3.74 -2.09 -12.79
C LYS A 135 -3.87 -3.29 -13.73
N GLN A 136 -2.92 -4.21 -13.65
CA GLN A 136 -2.95 -5.53 -14.28
C GLN A 136 -2.47 -6.53 -13.22
N ASP A 137 -3.39 -7.26 -12.58
CA ASP A 137 -3.09 -8.13 -11.43
C ASP A 137 -3.73 -9.53 -11.55
N GLY A 138 -4.01 -9.95 -12.78
CA GLY A 138 -4.54 -11.28 -13.07
C GLY A 138 -3.48 -12.37 -12.87
N CYS A 139 -3.44 -12.97 -11.68
CA CYS A 139 -2.55 -14.08 -11.34
C CYS A 139 -3.30 -15.41 -11.43
N PHE A 140 -3.38 -15.98 -12.65
CA PHE A 140 -4.09 -17.24 -12.93
C PHE A 140 -3.14 -18.40 -13.25
N GLU A 141 -1.90 -18.10 -13.62
CA GLU A 141 -0.89 -19.06 -14.03
C GLU A 141 0.44 -18.79 -13.31
N PRO A 142 1.33 -19.79 -13.18
CA PRO A 142 2.65 -19.61 -12.57
C PRO A 142 3.53 -18.53 -13.25
N ARG A 143 3.24 -18.19 -14.51
CA ARG A 143 3.93 -17.14 -15.29
C ARG A 143 3.12 -15.85 -15.41
N SER A 144 2.03 -15.73 -14.66
CA SER A 144 1.24 -14.51 -14.67
C SER A 144 2.09 -13.33 -14.27
N ARG A 145 1.89 -12.23 -15.00
CA ARG A 145 2.58 -10.97 -14.75
C ARG A 145 1.62 -10.00 -14.12
N TYR A 146 2.15 -9.18 -13.21
CA TYR A 146 1.44 -8.04 -12.71
C TYR A 146 2.14 -6.74 -13.06
N ARG A 147 1.34 -5.68 -13.17
CA ARG A 147 1.81 -4.31 -13.34
C ARG A 147 0.87 -3.35 -12.63
N TYR A 148 1.44 -2.53 -11.76
CA TYR A 148 0.78 -1.36 -11.18
C TYR A 148 1.53 -0.12 -11.62
N GLU A 149 0.79 0.83 -12.18
CA GLU A 149 1.25 2.21 -12.35
C GLU A 149 0.47 3.07 -11.37
N LEU A 150 1.19 3.57 -10.37
CA LEU A 150 0.64 4.28 -9.24
C LEU A 150 1.08 5.74 -9.27
N ILE A 151 0.26 6.61 -8.71
CA ILE A 151 0.59 8.01 -8.46
C ILE A 151 0.45 8.24 -6.96
N ALA A 152 1.56 8.50 -6.29
CA ALA A 152 1.59 8.90 -4.89
C ALA A 152 1.64 10.42 -4.76
N THR A 153 0.84 10.96 -3.83
CA THR A 153 1.00 12.32 -3.32
C THR A 153 1.93 12.24 -2.12
N LEU A 154 3.09 12.87 -2.20
CA LEU A 154 4.16 12.81 -1.20
C LEU A 154 4.60 14.21 -0.80
N PRO A 155 5.13 14.41 0.42
CA PRO A 155 5.77 15.67 0.79
C PRO A 155 6.95 15.99 -0.14
N ASN A 156 7.20 17.29 -0.33
CA ASN A 156 8.37 17.79 -1.04
C ASN A 156 9.69 17.47 -0.33
#